data_AF-A0A7H8ND83-F1
#
_entry.id   AF-A0A7H8ND83-F1
#
_cell.length_a   1.000
_cell.length_b   1.000
_cell.length_c   1.000
_cell.angle_alpha   90.00
_cell.angle_beta   90.00
_cell.angle_gamma   90.00
#
_symmetry.space_group_name_H-M   'P 1'
#
loop_
_entity.id
_entity.type
_entity.pdbx_description
1 polymer ?
#
loop_
_entity_poly.entity_id
_entity_poly.type
_entity_poly.pdbx_seq_one_letter_code
_entity_poly.pdbx_strand_id
1 'polypeptide(L)'
;MSLSSRVRAMFLVRDAKGRFGTGDAAGGARALDQARVLLDDGARDDDPAWAWWVSHQEIDGHLGYALWATGRQREAVPHLRGALESAGSARVGYRSISTARLLDCLIHEGAWREAEELAVRLHDTAGKTASARTRNLLSASVRRGLPTSPPRAGHALEHLGHIVNSDPLSLD
;
A
#
# COMPACT_ATOMS: atom_id res chain seq x y z
N MET A 1 -30.42 12.79 -8.98
CA MET A 1 -29.86 11.44 -8.82
C MET A 1 -28.90 11.44 -7.64
N SER A 2 -29.13 10.61 -6.61
CA SER A 2 -28.12 10.33 -5.60
C SER A 2 -27.11 9.32 -6.15
N LEU A 3 -25.84 9.47 -5.80
CA LEU A 3 -24.82 8.46 -6.07
C LEU A 3 -25.02 7.26 -5.13
N SER A 4 -24.77 6.03 -5.62
CA SER A 4 -24.72 4.85 -4.75
C SER A 4 -23.58 4.98 -3.71
N SER A 5 -23.64 4.20 -2.63
CA SER A 5 -22.64 4.23 -1.56
C SER A 5 -21.22 3.97 -2.06
N ARG A 6 -21.01 2.97 -2.93
CA ARG A 6 -19.68 2.67 -3.49
C ARG A 6 -19.16 3.78 -4.40
N VAL A 7 -20.04 4.37 -5.21
CA VAL A 7 -19.64 5.47 -6.10
C VAL A 7 -19.27 6.71 -5.28
N ARG A 8 -20.04 7.02 -4.24
CA ARG A 8 -19.71 8.11 -3.30
C ARG A 8 -18.40 7.84 -2.56
N ALA A 9 -18.17 6.63 -2.06
CA ALA A 9 -16.91 6.25 -1.42
C ALA A 9 -15.71 6.45 -2.36
N MET A 10 -15.85 6.07 -3.64
CA MET A 10 -14.83 6.29 -4.65
C MET A 10 -14.51 7.79 -4.89
N PHE A 11 -15.51 8.68 -4.86
CA PHE A 11 -15.29 10.12 -4.95
C PHE A 11 -14.60 10.68 -3.70
N LEU A 12 -15.01 10.23 -2.52
CA LEU A 12 -14.38 10.63 -1.26
C LEU A 12 -12.90 10.23 -1.19
N VAL A 13 -12.52 9.08 -1.73
CA VAL A 13 -11.10 8.69 -1.85
C VAL A 13 -10.31 9.62 -2.77
N ARG A 14 -10.93 10.08 -3.87
CA ARG A 14 -10.28 11.07 -4.77
C ARG A 14 -10.16 12.44 -4.11
N ASP A 15 -11.20 12.90 -3.42
CA ASP A 15 -11.20 14.13 -2.63
C ASP A 15 -10.08 14.09 -1.58
N ALA A 16 -9.99 12.99 -0.83
CA ALA A 16 -8.96 12.80 0.17
C ALA A 16 -7.55 12.89 -0.40
N LYS A 17 -7.28 12.24 -1.55
CA LYS A 17 -5.99 12.35 -2.24
C LYS A 17 -5.67 13.80 -2.61
N GLY A 18 -6.65 14.55 -3.11
CA GLY A 18 -6.50 15.98 -3.42
C GLY A 18 -6.13 16.79 -2.18
N ARG A 19 -6.87 16.59 -1.09
CA ARG A 19 -6.64 17.28 0.20
C ARG A 19 -5.27 16.97 0.80
N PHE A 20 -4.84 15.72 0.80
CA PHE A 20 -3.48 15.38 1.21
C PHE A 20 -2.43 16.07 0.33
N GLY A 21 -2.64 16.11 -0.99
CA GLY A 21 -1.75 16.78 -1.92
C GLY A 21 -1.65 18.30 -1.72
N THR A 22 -2.67 18.94 -1.15
CA THR A 22 -2.70 20.37 -0.83
C THR A 22 -2.40 20.69 0.63
N GLY A 23 -2.08 19.68 1.47
CA GLY A 23 -1.74 19.85 2.88
C GLY A 23 -2.93 19.85 3.86
N ASP A 24 -4.17 19.68 3.39
CA ASP A 24 -5.36 19.48 4.24
C ASP A 24 -5.44 18.02 4.74
N ALA A 25 -4.49 17.67 5.60
CA ALA A 25 -4.39 16.34 6.21
C ALA A 25 -5.65 15.93 6.98
N ALA A 26 -6.25 16.88 7.70
CA ALA A 26 -7.43 16.63 8.53
C ALA A 26 -8.69 16.41 7.68
N GLY A 27 -8.90 17.21 6.63
CA GLY A 27 -9.99 16.99 5.69
C GLY A 27 -9.82 15.71 4.88
N GLY A 28 -8.59 15.39 4.48
CA GLY A 28 -8.27 14.14 3.80
C GLY A 28 -8.64 12.90 4.63
N ALA A 29 -8.26 12.90 5.92
CA ALA A 29 -8.64 11.83 6.84
C ALA A 29 -10.16 11.70 7.01
N ARG A 30 -10.87 12.82 7.23
CA ARG A 30 -12.34 12.82 7.38
C ARG A 30 -13.06 12.26 6.14
N ALA A 31 -12.62 12.62 4.94
CA ALA A 31 -13.21 12.11 3.71
C ALA A 31 -13.07 10.58 3.61
N LEU A 32 -11.96 10.02 4.09
CA LEU A 32 -11.73 8.58 4.06
C LEU A 32 -12.48 7.82 5.13
N ASP A 33 -12.62 8.37 6.34
CA ASP A 33 -13.50 7.80 7.37
C ASP A 33 -14.94 7.70 6.85
N GLN A 34 -15.42 8.75 6.18
CA GLN A 34 -16.73 8.73 5.51
C GLN A 34 -16.80 7.66 4.41
N ALA A 35 -15.73 7.47 3.64
CA ALA A 35 -15.68 6.45 2.61
C ALA A 35 -15.73 5.03 3.19
N ARG A 36 -15.09 4.79 4.35
CA ARG A 36 -15.15 3.51 5.08
C ARG A 36 -16.56 3.24 5.61
N VAL A 37 -17.18 4.22 6.27
CA VAL A 37 -18.55 4.10 6.78
C VAL A 37 -19.53 3.74 5.66
N LEU A 38 -19.39 4.34 4.48
CA LEU A 38 -20.24 4.02 3.33
C LEU A 38 -20.09 2.58 2.82
N LEU A 39 -18.93 1.94 3.05
CA LEU A 39 -18.71 0.55 2.67
C LEU A 39 -19.14 -0.44 3.76
N ASP A 40 -19.23 -0.03 5.03
CA ASP A 40 -19.71 -0.88 6.12
C ASP A 40 -21.17 -1.33 5.93
N ASP A 41 -21.95 -0.53 5.20
CA ASP A 41 -23.33 -0.86 4.79
C ASP A 41 -23.42 -2.00 3.74
N GLY A 42 -22.29 -2.46 3.19
CA GLY A 42 -22.23 -3.53 2.20
C GLY A 42 -22.63 -3.12 0.78
N ALA A 43 -22.69 -4.10 -0.12
CA ALA A 43 -23.20 -3.89 -1.48
C ALA A 43 -24.71 -3.64 -1.43
N ARG A 44 -25.17 -2.62 -2.16
CA ARG A 44 -26.59 -2.24 -2.25
C ARG A 44 -27.13 -2.47 -3.65
N ASP A 45 -28.45 -2.64 -3.77
CA ASP A 45 -29.13 -2.88 -5.05
C ASP A 45 -28.94 -1.73 -6.06
N ASP A 46 -28.61 -0.52 -5.58
CA ASP A 46 -28.32 0.65 -6.39
C ASP A 46 -26.83 0.80 -6.77
N ASP A 47 -25.95 -0.07 -6.28
CA ASP A 47 -24.56 -0.07 -6.70
C ASP A 47 -24.45 -0.55 -8.15
N PRO A 48 -23.85 0.25 -9.04
CA PRO A 48 -23.67 -0.20 -10.41
C PRO A 48 -22.70 -1.37 -10.43
N ALA A 49 -22.98 -2.38 -11.26
CA ALA A 49 -22.19 -3.61 -11.31
C ALA A 49 -20.68 -3.36 -11.42
N TRP A 50 -20.25 -2.35 -12.19
CA TRP A 50 -18.84 -2.01 -12.36
C TRP A 50 -18.12 -1.56 -11.07
N ALA A 51 -18.84 -1.19 -10.01
CA ALA A 51 -18.26 -0.75 -8.73
C ALA A 51 -17.89 -1.93 -7.80
N TRP A 52 -18.00 -3.18 -8.27
CA TRP A 52 -17.68 -4.38 -7.49
C TRP A 52 -16.28 -4.36 -6.86
N TRP A 53 -15.31 -3.67 -7.48
CA TRP A 53 -13.91 -3.59 -7.03
C TRP A 53 -13.67 -2.56 -5.91
N VAL A 54 -14.64 -1.70 -5.60
CA VAL A 54 -14.53 -0.73 -4.50
C VAL A 54 -14.77 -1.48 -3.19
N SER A 55 -13.69 -1.71 -2.43
CA SER A 55 -13.70 -2.42 -1.16
C SER A 55 -12.91 -1.68 -0.09
N HIS A 56 -13.07 -2.06 1.18
CA HIS A 56 -12.28 -1.51 2.29
C HIS A 56 -10.78 -1.62 2.03
N GLN A 57 -10.30 -2.73 1.47
CA GLN A 57 -8.88 -2.91 1.16
C GLN A 57 -8.37 -1.94 0.09
N GLU A 58 -9.17 -1.65 -0.95
CA GLU A 58 -8.78 -0.69 -1.99
C GLU A 58 -8.80 0.74 -1.43
N ILE A 59 -9.75 1.07 -0.55
CA ILE A 59 -9.77 2.34 0.18
C ILE A 59 -8.51 2.47 1.06
N ASP A 60 -8.21 1.45 1.86
CA ASP A 60 -7.06 1.43 2.75
C ASP A 60 -5.73 1.51 1.96
N GLY A 61 -5.64 0.87 0.80
CA GLY A 61 -4.47 0.97 -0.08
C GLY A 61 -4.27 2.38 -0.65
N HIS A 62 -5.37 3.06 -0.99
CA HIS A 62 -5.34 4.46 -1.43
C HIS A 62 -5.01 5.43 -0.30
N LEU A 63 -5.51 5.19 0.90
CA LEU A 63 -5.22 5.98 2.10
C LEU A 63 -3.76 5.83 2.52
N GLY A 64 -3.30 4.60 2.64
CA GLY A 64 -1.90 4.28 2.93
C GLY A 64 -0.96 4.92 1.91
N TYR A 65 -1.32 4.94 0.63
CA TYR A 65 -0.56 5.67 -0.39
C TYR A 65 -0.50 7.18 -0.13
N ALA A 66 -1.64 7.83 0.15
CA ALA A 66 -1.69 9.27 0.28
C ALA A 66 -0.89 9.77 1.50
N LEU A 67 -0.97 9.06 2.62
CA LEU A 67 -0.15 9.32 3.81
C LEU A 67 1.33 9.08 3.55
N TRP A 68 1.68 7.96 2.92
CA TRP A 68 3.07 7.67 2.54
C TRP A 68 3.64 8.75 1.60
N ALA A 69 2.88 9.17 0.60
CA ALA A 69 3.31 10.16 -0.39
C ALA A 69 3.50 11.57 0.19
N THR A 70 2.90 11.84 1.35
CA THR A 70 2.98 13.14 2.05
C THR A 70 3.90 13.11 3.27
N GLY A 71 4.70 12.04 3.44
CA GLY A 71 5.68 11.96 4.53
C GLY A 71 5.06 11.64 5.89
N ARG A 72 3.90 10.96 5.92
CA ARG A 72 3.21 10.52 7.14
C ARG A 72 3.30 8.99 7.30
N GLN A 73 4.53 8.47 7.28
CA GLN A 73 4.82 7.03 7.24
C GLN A 73 4.17 6.28 8.40
N ARG A 74 4.35 6.76 9.64
CA ARG A 74 3.71 6.18 10.84
C ARG A 74 2.21 5.97 10.68
N GLU A 75 1.52 6.97 10.15
CA GLU A 75 0.07 6.95 9.97
C GLU A 75 -0.34 6.06 8.79
N ALA A 76 0.53 5.92 7.78
CA ALA A 76 0.27 5.05 6.64
C ALA A 76 0.27 3.56 7.02
N VAL A 77 1.05 3.15 8.02
CA VAL A 77 1.23 1.74 8.42
C VAL A 77 -0.09 0.98 8.64
N PRO A 78 -1.03 1.41 9.51
CA PRO A 78 -2.26 0.67 9.75
C PRO A 78 -3.10 0.50 8.48
N HIS A 79 -3.14 1.50 7.60
CA HIS A 79 -3.90 1.43 6.36
C HIS A 79 -3.22 0.54 5.31
N LEU A 80 -1.90 0.62 5.19
CA LEU A 80 -1.16 -0.30 4.33
C LEU A 80 -1.27 -1.76 4.82
N ARG A 81 -1.42 -2.00 6.12
CA ARG A 81 -1.73 -3.34 6.66
C ARG A 81 -3.15 -3.78 6.31
N GLY A 82 -4.16 -2.93 6.52
CA GLY A 82 -5.55 -3.22 6.16
C GLY A 82 -5.73 -3.53 4.66
N ALA A 83 -4.99 -2.82 3.79
CA ALA A 83 -4.95 -3.09 2.36
C ALA A 83 -4.41 -4.50 2.01
N LEU A 84 -3.67 -5.13 2.93
CA LEU A 84 -3.10 -6.47 2.77
C LEU A 84 -3.91 -7.56 3.49
N GLU A 85 -4.95 -7.21 4.25
CA GLU A 85 -5.86 -8.17 4.87
C GLU A 85 -6.81 -8.74 3.80
N SER A 86 -6.69 -10.04 3.50
CA SER A 86 -7.46 -10.69 2.44
C SER A 86 -8.75 -11.31 2.96
N ALA A 87 -9.87 -10.96 2.32
CA ALA A 87 -11.01 -11.84 2.14
C ALA A 87 -11.34 -11.90 0.64
N GLY A 88 -10.83 -12.89 -0.08
CA GLY A 88 -11.27 -13.18 -1.46
C GLY A 88 -10.23 -12.94 -2.57
N SER A 89 -10.27 -13.85 -3.52
CA SER A 89 -9.38 -14.03 -4.67
C SER A 89 -9.36 -12.84 -5.64
N ALA A 90 -8.16 -12.60 -6.22
CA ALA A 90 -7.81 -11.70 -7.33
C ALA A 90 -7.58 -10.20 -7.04
N ARG A 91 -6.31 -9.80 -6.83
CA ARG A 91 -5.66 -8.61 -7.44
C ARG A 91 -4.19 -8.47 -7.01
N VAL A 92 -3.32 -9.20 -7.70
CA VAL A 92 -1.87 -9.26 -7.45
C VAL A 92 -1.17 -7.88 -7.57
N GLY A 93 -1.71 -6.97 -8.39
CA GLY A 93 -1.08 -5.67 -8.70
C GLY A 93 -1.03 -4.67 -7.53
N TYR A 94 -2.17 -4.28 -6.97
CA TYR A 94 -2.24 -3.26 -5.89
C TYR A 94 -1.69 -3.76 -4.56
N ARG A 95 -1.75 -5.07 -4.33
CA ARG A 95 -1.11 -5.72 -3.19
C ARG A 95 0.39 -5.50 -3.22
N SER A 96 1.04 -5.74 -4.36
CA SER A 96 2.51 -5.61 -4.50
C SER A 96 3.03 -4.21 -4.14
N ILE A 97 2.38 -3.15 -4.66
CA ILE A 97 2.82 -1.77 -4.40
C ILE A 97 2.50 -1.33 -2.96
N SER A 98 1.41 -1.82 -2.37
CA SER A 98 1.06 -1.53 -0.97
C SER A 98 2.05 -2.20 -0.01
N THR A 99 2.47 -3.43 -0.29
CA THR A 99 3.54 -4.10 0.46
C THR A 99 4.87 -3.37 0.38
N ALA A 100 5.25 -2.87 -0.80
CA ALA A 100 6.49 -2.10 -0.96
C ALA A 100 6.46 -0.78 -0.18
N ARG A 101 5.32 -0.07 -0.18
CA ARG A 101 5.13 1.13 0.67
C ARG A 101 5.17 0.79 2.15
N LEU A 102 4.60 -0.35 2.56
CA LEU A 102 4.64 -0.78 3.95
C LEU A 102 6.08 -1.02 4.40
N LEU A 103 6.91 -1.68 3.58
CA LEU A 103 8.32 -1.87 3.88
C LEU A 103 9.04 -0.53 4.04
N ASP A 104 8.81 0.42 3.13
CA ASP A 104 9.38 1.76 3.22
C ASP A 104 8.99 2.48 4.53
N CYS A 105 7.72 2.37 4.95
CA CYS A 105 7.25 2.94 6.21
C CYS A 105 7.94 2.28 7.42
N LEU A 106 8.04 0.94 7.44
CA LEU A 106 8.68 0.23 8.55
C LEU A 106 10.16 0.57 8.68
N ILE A 107 10.87 0.73 7.56
CA ILE A 107 12.25 1.19 7.53
C ILE A 107 12.35 2.64 8.05
N HIS A 108 11.45 3.52 7.62
CA HIS A 108 11.44 4.92 8.06
C HIS A 108 11.23 5.06 9.56
N GLU A 109 10.31 4.29 10.13
CA GLU A 109 10.00 4.30 11.57
C GLU A 109 11.02 3.51 12.42
N GLY A 110 12.03 2.87 11.82
CA GLY A 110 12.98 2.02 12.53
C GLY A 110 12.34 0.75 13.14
N ALA A 111 11.19 0.32 12.63
CA ALA A 111 10.49 -0.89 13.03
C ALA A 111 11.18 -2.13 12.42
N TRP A 112 12.45 -2.33 12.79
CA TRP A 112 13.37 -3.24 12.11
C TRP A 112 12.96 -4.70 12.17
N ARG A 113 12.29 -5.14 13.25
CA ARG A 113 11.78 -6.50 13.37
C ARG A 113 10.70 -6.76 12.32
N GLU A 114 9.71 -5.88 12.24
CA GLU A 114 8.64 -5.99 11.26
C GLU A 114 9.17 -5.79 9.83
N ALA A 115 10.17 -4.93 9.64
CA ALA A 115 10.83 -4.74 8.36
C ALA A 115 11.58 -6.01 7.91
N GLU A 116 12.32 -6.67 8.81
CA GLU A 116 12.98 -7.97 8.58
C GLU A 116 11.94 -9.02 8.14
N GLU A 117 10.89 -9.20 8.94
CA GLU A 117 9.84 -10.18 8.65
C GLU A 117 9.15 -9.91 7.31
N LEU A 118 8.91 -8.65 6.97
CA LEU A 118 8.31 -8.27 5.70
C LEU A 118 9.26 -8.45 4.51
N ALA A 119 10.54 -8.09 4.67
CA ALA A 119 11.57 -8.26 3.64
C ALA A 119 11.77 -9.75 3.32
N VAL A 120 11.78 -10.62 4.33
CA VAL A 120 11.82 -12.07 4.15
C VAL A 120 10.61 -12.59 3.38
N ARG A 121 9.38 -12.14 3.69
CA ARG A 121 8.19 -12.52 2.90
C ARG A 121 8.21 -11.99 1.47
N LEU A 122 8.80 -10.82 1.25
CA LEU A 122 8.94 -10.24 -0.08
C LEU A 122 9.94 -11.01 -0.95
N HIS A 123 10.90 -11.72 -0.38
CA HIS A 123 11.85 -12.57 -1.10
C HIS A 123 11.17 -13.44 -2.18
N ASP A 124 10.14 -14.19 -1.79
CA ASP A 124 9.45 -15.17 -2.66
C ASP A 124 8.60 -14.54 -3.78
N THR A 125 8.25 -13.26 -3.62
CA THR A 125 7.27 -12.55 -4.46
C THR A 125 7.87 -11.40 -5.27
N ALA A 126 8.97 -10.81 -4.81
CA ALA A 126 9.62 -9.67 -5.44
C ALA A 126 10.20 -10.02 -6.82
N GLY A 127 10.80 -11.21 -6.97
CA GLY A 127 11.33 -11.68 -8.25
C GLY A 127 10.25 -11.84 -9.33
N LYS A 128 9.04 -12.20 -8.93
CA LYS A 128 7.88 -12.40 -9.82
C LYS A 128 7.13 -11.10 -10.14
N THR A 129 7.54 -9.98 -9.55
CA THR A 129 6.85 -8.70 -9.73
C THR A 129 7.28 -8.05 -11.04
N ALA A 130 6.39 -8.08 -12.04
CA ALA A 130 6.59 -7.41 -13.34
C ALA A 130 6.46 -5.87 -13.26
N SER A 131 6.04 -5.31 -12.11
CA SER A 131 5.85 -3.85 -11.96
C SER A 131 7.18 -3.14 -11.69
N ALA A 132 7.69 -2.41 -12.68
CA ALA A 132 8.86 -1.55 -12.54
C ALA A 132 8.70 -0.52 -11.41
N ARG A 133 7.49 0.04 -11.23
CA ARG A 133 7.21 0.99 -10.14
C ARG A 133 7.42 0.35 -8.76
N THR A 134 6.89 -0.85 -8.55
CA THR A 134 7.05 -1.57 -7.29
C THR A 134 8.51 -1.91 -7.03
N ARG A 135 9.24 -2.38 -8.06
CA ARG A 135 10.67 -2.70 -7.95
C ARG A 135 11.52 -1.47 -7.61
N ASN A 136 11.29 -0.35 -8.29
CA ASN A 136 12.02 0.89 -8.02
C ASN A 136 11.79 1.37 -6.58
N LEU A 137 10.56 1.27 -6.06
CA LEU A 137 10.27 1.59 -4.68
C LEU A 137 11.02 0.66 -3.72
N LEU A 138 10.92 -0.67 -3.91
CA LEU A 138 11.64 -1.64 -3.09
C LEU A 138 13.16 -1.38 -3.08
N SER A 139 13.76 -1.16 -4.25
CA SER A 139 15.19 -0.86 -4.39
C SER A 139 15.57 0.44 -3.65
N ALA A 140 14.73 1.48 -3.73
CA ALA A 140 14.95 2.71 -3.00
C ALA A 140 14.83 2.54 -1.48
N SER A 141 13.84 1.78 -1.00
CA SER A 141 13.65 1.49 0.42
C SER A 141 14.80 0.65 1.00
N VAL A 142 15.24 -0.38 0.27
CA VAL A 142 16.42 -1.18 0.63
C VAL A 142 17.65 -0.29 0.77
N ARG A 143 17.98 0.49 -0.26
CA ARG A 143 19.15 1.39 -0.24
C ARG A 143 19.10 2.38 0.93
N ARG A 144 17.91 2.84 1.31
CA ARG A 144 17.72 3.75 2.44
C ARG A 144 17.91 3.06 3.79
N GLY A 145 17.45 1.81 3.91
CA GLY A 145 17.47 1.07 5.17
C GLY A 145 18.82 0.46 5.52
N LEU A 146 19.62 0.04 4.52
CA LEU A 146 20.88 -0.67 4.75
C LEU A 146 21.85 0.05 5.72
N PRO A 147 22.11 1.37 5.59
CA PRO A 147 23.10 2.04 6.44
C PRO A 147 22.72 2.10 7.93
N THR A 148 21.44 1.96 8.26
CA THR A 148 20.91 2.13 9.63
C THR A 148 20.32 0.85 10.20
N SER A 149 20.23 -0.22 9.40
CA SER A 149 19.62 -1.48 9.80
C SER A 149 20.49 -2.27 10.79
N PRO A 150 19.88 -2.91 11.81
CA PRO A 150 20.55 -3.95 12.60
C PRO A 150 20.96 -5.14 11.72
N PRO A 151 21.97 -5.94 12.11
CA PRO A 151 22.54 -6.99 11.25
C PRO A 151 21.53 -7.93 10.60
N ARG A 152 20.54 -8.43 11.36
CA ARG A 152 19.52 -9.34 10.84
C ARG A 152 18.62 -8.70 9.79
N ALA A 153 18.16 -7.47 10.05
CA ALA A 153 17.37 -6.70 9.10
C ALA A 153 18.21 -6.32 7.87
N GLY A 154 19.48 -5.98 8.07
CA GLY A 154 20.44 -5.70 6.99
C GLY A 154 20.56 -6.86 6.03
N HIS A 155 20.82 -8.07 6.53
CA HIS A 155 20.90 -9.27 5.70
C HIS A 155 19.61 -9.55 4.91
N ALA A 156 18.44 -9.38 5.53
CA ALA A 156 17.16 -9.54 4.84
C ALA A 156 16.97 -8.48 3.73
N LEU A 157 17.38 -7.23 3.98
CA LEU A 157 17.32 -6.14 3.00
C LEU A 157 18.31 -6.33 1.85
N GLU A 158 19.54 -6.79 2.13
CA GLU A 158 20.54 -7.13 1.10
C GLU A 158 20.00 -8.20 0.16
N HIS A 159 19.45 -9.28 0.72
CA HIS A 159 18.88 -10.39 -0.06
C HIS A 159 17.69 -9.95 -0.93
N LEU A 160 16.79 -9.13 -0.38
CA LEU A 160 15.71 -8.52 -1.15
C LEU A 160 16.25 -7.60 -2.26
N GLY A 161 17.28 -6.81 -1.95
CA GLY A 161 17.95 -5.91 -2.88
C GLY A 161 18.54 -6.64 -4.09
N HIS A 162 19.18 -7.79 -3.88
CA HIS A 162 19.69 -8.60 -4.98
C HIS A 162 18.57 -9.00 -5.95
N ILE A 163 17.46 -9.55 -5.46
CA ILE A 163 16.34 -10.04 -6.28
C ILE A 163 15.62 -8.93 -7.04
N VAL A 164 15.43 -7.78 -6.38
CA VAL A 164 14.77 -6.62 -6.99
C VAL A 164 15.64 -5.96 -8.05
N ASN A 165 16.96 -6.21 -8.06
CA ASN A 165 17.87 -5.70 -9.06
C ASN A 165 18.28 -6.75 -10.11
N SER A 166 18.08 -8.05 -9.86
CA SER A 166 18.23 -9.12 -10.85
C SER A 166 17.21 -8.97 -11.97
N ASP A 167 17.61 -9.19 -13.23
CA ASP A 167 16.68 -9.12 -14.36
C ASP A 167 15.53 -10.13 -14.19
N PRO A 168 14.26 -9.70 -14.10
CA PRO A 168 13.13 -10.63 -13.97
C PRO A 168 12.85 -11.42 -15.25
N LEU A 169 13.49 -11.09 -16.37
CA LEU A 169 13.27 -11.69 -17.69
C LEU A 169 14.51 -12.43 -18.24
N SER A 170 15.60 -12.53 -17.48
CA SER A 170 16.70 -13.43 -17.82
C SER A 170 16.20 -14.88 -17.67
N LEU A 171 15.76 -15.45 -18.79
CA LEU A 171 15.48 -16.88 -18.95
C LEU A 171 16.83 -17.60 -19.00
N ASP A 172 17.06 -18.52 -18.07
CA ASP A 172 18.05 -19.61 -18.23
C ASP A 172 17.54 -20.61 -19.29
#